data_AF-A0A7M3XXE7-F1
#
_entry.id   AF-A0A7M3XXE7-F1
#
_cell.length_a   1.000
_cell.length_b   1.000
_cell.length_c   1.000
_cell.angle_alpha   90.00
_cell.angle_beta   90.00
_cell.angle_gamma   90.00
#
_symmetry.space_group_name_H-M   'P 1'
#
loop_
_entity.id
_entity.type
_entity.pdbx_description
1 polymer ?
#
loop_
_entity_poly.entity_id
_entity_poly.type
_entity_poly.pdbx_seq_one_letter_code
_entity_poly.pdbx_strand_id
1 'polypeptide(L)'
;AQPDRPETLLENVSRRVDEAMEEMVAAEVETVALPGAPMPPLPPSPPPESASEVPAIEAVEEAPPAPAGPEMSPIESEFRALIQELLDAGVEPGDMMDDPRWEDLNERAMAAELNAWALFVEMTGQQG
;
A
#
# COMPACT_ATOMS: atom_id res chain seq x y z
N ALA A 1 -41.19 15.73 19.71
CA ALA A 1 -39.79 15.36 19.41
C ALA A 1 -39.83 14.07 18.60
N GLN A 2 -39.66 14.18 17.28
CA GLN A 2 -39.55 13.05 16.37
C GLN A 2 -38.08 12.90 15.95
N PRO A 3 -37.63 11.68 15.63
CA PRO A 3 -36.28 11.21 15.87
C PRO A 3 -35.32 11.62 14.76
N ASP A 4 -34.04 11.64 15.12
CA ASP A 4 -32.88 11.76 14.25
C ASP A 4 -33.03 10.85 13.02
N ARG A 5 -33.32 11.46 11.86
CA ARG A 5 -33.46 10.76 10.58
C ARG A 5 -32.09 10.81 9.88
N PRO A 6 -31.55 9.68 9.40
CA PRO A 6 -30.21 9.61 8.81
C PRO A 6 -30.03 10.50 7.56
N GLU A 7 -31.12 10.89 6.90
CA GLU A 7 -31.10 11.81 5.76
C GLU A 7 -30.56 13.20 6.14
N THR A 8 -30.91 13.71 7.33
CA THR A 8 -30.43 15.01 7.81
C THR A 8 -28.93 15.00 8.07
N LEU A 9 -28.38 13.90 8.57
CA LEU A 9 -26.93 13.75 8.79
C LEU A 9 -26.18 13.70 7.46
N LEU A 10 -26.71 12.95 6.48
CA LEU A 10 -26.10 12.83 5.16
C LEU A 10 -26.12 14.17 4.40
N GLU A 11 -27.20 14.95 4.51
CA GLU A 11 -27.28 16.30 3.94
C GLU A 11 -26.29 17.28 4.58
N ASN A 12 -26.07 17.18 5.90
CA ASN A 12 -25.10 18.03 6.60
C ASN A 12 -23.65 17.69 6.24
N VAL A 13 -23.34 16.39 6.07
CA VAL A 13 -22.01 15.95 5.61
C VAL A 13 -21.77 16.38 4.17
N SER A 14 -22.75 16.20 3.29
CA SER A 14 -22.66 16.60 1.88
C SER A 14 -22.40 18.11 1.74
N ARG A 15 -23.11 18.94 2.51
CA ARG A 15 -22.88 20.40 2.55
C ARG A 15 -21.47 20.77 2.98
N ARG A 16 -20.94 20.11 4.01
CA ARG A 16 -19.58 20.37 4.51
C ARG A 16 -18.50 19.98 3.50
N VAL A 17 -18.72 18.92 2.72
CA VAL A 17 -17.78 18.46 1.69
C VAL A 17 -17.74 19.42 0.50
N ASP A 18 -18.90 19.95 0.09
CA ASP A 18 -19.01 20.94 -0.99
C ASP A 18 -18.28 22.25 -0.63
N GLU A 19 -18.47 22.74 0.61
CA GLU A 19 -17.77 23.93 1.12
C GLU A 19 -16.23 23.73 1.18
N ALA A 20 -15.76 22.54 1.56
CA ALA A 20 -14.33 22.23 1.60
C ALA A 20 -13.70 22.11 0.20
N MET A 21 -14.47 21.64 -0.79
CA MET A 21 -14.00 21.52 -2.17
C MET A 21 -13.82 22.90 -2.83
N GLU A 22 -14.75 23.83 -2.61
CA GLU A 22 -14.61 25.22 -3.09
C GLU A 22 -13.40 25.93 -2.46
N GLU A 23 -13.11 25.68 -1.19
CA GLU A 23 -11.96 26.27 -0.49
C GLU A 23 -10.60 25.80 -1.07
N MET A 24 -10.49 24.52 -1.47
CA MET A 24 -9.26 24.00 -2.08
C MET A 24 -9.08 24.44 -3.54
N VAL A 25 -10.15 24.59 -4.31
CA VAL A 25 -10.09 25.04 -5.72
C VAL A 25 -9.68 26.52 -5.81
N ALA A 26 -10.08 27.35 -4.84
CA ALA A 26 -9.65 28.75 -4.77
C ALA A 26 -8.14 28.91 -4.53
N ALA A 27 -7.47 27.89 -3.99
CA ALA A 27 -6.03 27.88 -3.75
C ALA A 27 -5.19 27.37 -4.95
N GLU A 28 -5.82 26.84 -6.01
CA GLU A 28 -5.15 26.21 -7.17
C GLU A 28 -5.41 26.96 -8.50
N VAL A 29 -5.48 28.30 -8.48
CA VAL A 29 -5.48 29.13 -9.71
C VAL A 29 -4.35 30.15 -9.69
N GLU A 30 -3.20 29.79 -9.14
CA GLU A 30 -1.98 30.55 -9.36
C GLU A 30 -0.76 29.61 -9.34
N THR A 31 0.05 29.65 -10.40
CA THR A 31 1.26 28.84 -10.69
C THR A 31 0.94 27.46 -11.29
N VAL A 32 1.32 27.12 -12.54
CA VAL A 32 2.68 27.11 -13.07
C VAL A 32 2.67 27.40 -14.58
N ALA A 33 3.20 28.55 -14.97
CA ALA A 33 3.74 28.74 -16.32
C ALA A 33 5.02 27.89 -16.43
N LEU A 34 5.10 27.04 -17.46
CA LEU A 34 6.27 26.23 -17.81
C LEU A 34 7.23 27.07 -18.66
N PRO A 35 8.39 27.56 -18.16
CA PRO A 35 9.43 28.08 -19.02
C PRO A 35 10.19 26.91 -19.66
N GLY A 36 10.16 26.85 -20.99
CA GLY A 36 10.91 25.87 -21.77
C GLY A 36 12.42 25.98 -21.54
N ALA A 37 13.08 24.82 -21.43
CA ALA A 37 14.53 24.70 -21.49
C ALA A 37 14.91 23.62 -22.52
N PRO A 38 15.78 23.92 -23.51
CA PRO A 38 16.24 22.96 -24.51
C PRO A 38 17.32 21.99 -23.96
N MET A 39 17.28 20.75 -24.44
CA MET A 39 18.18 19.62 -24.12
C MET A 39 19.67 19.91 -24.40
N PRO A 40 20.60 19.29 -23.64
CA PRO A 40 21.89 18.88 -24.17
C PRO A 40 21.88 17.39 -24.63
N PRO A 41 22.62 17.02 -25.70
CA PRO A 41 22.72 15.67 -26.22
C PRO A 41 23.57 14.76 -25.32
N LEU A 42 23.12 13.52 -25.11
CA LEU A 42 23.88 12.47 -24.45
C LEU A 42 24.91 11.87 -25.44
N PRO A 43 26.21 11.80 -25.11
CA PRO A 43 27.24 11.14 -25.92
C PRO A 43 27.13 9.59 -25.89
N PRO A 44 27.87 8.87 -26.79
CA PRO A 44 27.41 7.64 -27.45
C PRO A 44 27.57 6.33 -26.65
N SER A 45 26.74 5.35 -27.05
CA SER A 45 26.78 3.93 -26.66
C SER A 45 28.18 3.32 -26.80
N PRO A 46 28.66 2.53 -25.81
CA PRO A 46 29.77 1.61 -26.02
C PRO A 46 29.34 0.40 -26.88
N PRO A 47 30.29 -0.22 -27.64
CA PRO A 47 30.02 -1.24 -28.66
C PRO A 47 29.66 -2.63 -28.09
N PRO A 48 29.02 -3.50 -28.89
CA PRO A 48 28.82 -4.90 -28.54
C PRO A 48 30.08 -5.70 -28.90
N GLU A 49 30.82 -6.21 -27.92
CA GLU A 49 31.81 -7.25 -28.20
C GLU A 49 32.10 -8.15 -26.99
N SER A 50 32.37 -9.40 -27.34
CA SER A 50 32.95 -10.47 -26.53
C SER A 50 32.01 -11.21 -25.58
N ALA A 51 31.42 -12.25 -26.19
CA ALA A 51 31.41 -13.59 -25.61
C ALA A 51 32.64 -13.82 -24.72
N SER A 52 32.42 -13.84 -23.41
CA SER A 52 33.36 -14.36 -22.43
C SER A 52 32.64 -15.45 -21.68
N GLU A 53 32.97 -16.68 -22.06
CA GLU A 53 32.70 -17.89 -21.31
C GLU A 53 33.22 -17.70 -19.87
N VAL A 54 32.30 -17.68 -18.91
CA VAL A 54 32.60 -17.80 -17.47
C VAL A 54 31.76 -18.96 -16.94
N PRO A 55 32.36 -20.02 -16.37
CA PRO A 55 31.59 -21.06 -15.70
C PRO A 55 31.20 -20.52 -14.33
N ALA A 56 30.05 -19.86 -14.25
CA ALA A 56 29.44 -19.47 -12.99
C ALA A 56 28.34 -20.48 -12.64
N ILE A 57 28.74 -21.54 -11.95
CA ILE A 57 27.85 -22.24 -11.02
C ILE A 57 27.50 -21.28 -9.88
N GLU A 58 26.67 -20.28 -10.15
CA GLU A 58 25.99 -19.59 -9.07
C GLU A 58 24.71 -20.37 -8.81
N ALA A 59 24.70 -21.01 -7.65
CA ALA A 59 23.55 -21.66 -7.10
C ALA A 59 22.39 -20.65 -7.13
N VAL A 60 21.49 -20.83 -8.09
CA VAL A 60 20.08 -20.60 -7.81
C VAL A 60 19.76 -21.68 -6.79
N GLU A 61 20.02 -21.36 -5.52
CA GLU A 61 19.19 -21.88 -4.44
C GLU A 61 17.79 -21.42 -4.84
N GLU A 62 17.13 -22.27 -5.64
CA GLU A 62 15.71 -22.28 -5.80
C GLU A 62 15.22 -22.45 -4.37
N ALA A 63 14.98 -21.32 -3.69
CA ALA A 63 14.25 -21.30 -2.45
C ALA A 63 13.07 -22.24 -2.70
N PRO A 64 12.91 -23.29 -1.89
CA PRO A 64 11.91 -24.32 -2.16
C PRO A 64 10.61 -23.59 -2.47
N PRO A 65 9.84 -24.00 -3.51
CA PRO A 65 8.55 -23.38 -3.77
C PRO A 65 7.81 -23.38 -2.44
N ALA A 66 7.58 -22.18 -1.89
CA ALA A 66 6.92 -22.04 -0.61
C ALA A 66 5.67 -22.91 -0.71
N PRO A 67 5.45 -23.83 0.26
CA PRO A 67 4.36 -24.78 0.15
C PRO A 67 3.11 -23.97 -0.17
N ALA A 68 2.47 -24.29 -1.30
CA ALA A 68 1.18 -23.72 -1.64
C ALA A 68 0.26 -24.04 -0.46
N GLY A 69 0.16 -23.08 0.44
CA GLY A 69 -0.77 -23.09 1.55
C GLY A 69 -2.19 -23.10 1.00
N PRO A 70 -3.20 -23.19 1.89
CA PRO A 70 -4.60 -23.14 1.48
C PRO A 70 -4.84 -21.98 0.49
N GLU A 71 -5.84 -22.10 -0.38
CA GLU A 71 -6.24 -21.17 -1.48
C GLU A 71 -6.54 -19.71 -1.06
N MET A 72 -5.95 -19.23 0.03
CA MET A 72 -5.88 -17.86 0.49
C MET A 72 -4.84 -17.11 -0.36
N SER A 73 -5.11 -15.84 -0.64
CA SER A 73 -4.15 -14.98 -1.33
C SER A 73 -2.79 -15.02 -0.61
N PRO A 74 -1.66 -15.08 -1.34
CA PRO A 74 -0.34 -15.15 -0.72
C PRO A 74 -0.14 -14.01 0.30
N ILE A 75 -0.73 -12.85 0.01
CA ILE A 75 -0.70 -11.69 0.91
C ILE A 75 -1.45 -11.89 2.22
N GLU A 76 -2.55 -12.65 2.24
CA GLU A 76 -3.30 -12.94 3.46
C GLU A 76 -2.47 -13.74 4.46
N SER A 77 -1.73 -14.74 3.95
CA SER A 77 -0.87 -15.58 4.79
C SER A 77 0.32 -14.80 5.35
N GLU A 78 0.95 -13.93 4.54
CA GLU A 78 2.02 -13.05 5.04
C GLU A 78 1.50 -12.09 6.11
N PHE A 79 0.33 -11.51 5.89
CA PHE A 79 -0.29 -10.59 6.82
C PHE A 79 -0.67 -11.26 8.15
N ARG A 80 -1.26 -12.45 8.10
CA ARG A 80 -1.52 -13.25 9.30
C ARG A 80 -0.23 -13.63 10.02
N ALA A 81 0.83 -13.98 9.29
CA ALA A 81 2.11 -14.30 9.89
C ALA A 81 2.73 -13.09 10.61
N LEU A 82 2.69 -11.90 10.01
CA LEU A 82 3.18 -10.66 10.63
C LEU A 82 2.39 -10.33 11.91
N ILE A 83 1.05 -10.36 11.84
CA ILE A 83 0.22 -10.09 13.01
C ILE A 83 0.50 -11.11 14.12
N GLN A 84 0.61 -12.40 13.80
CA GLN A 84 0.91 -13.44 14.77
C GLN A 84 2.29 -13.25 15.42
N GLU A 85 3.30 -12.86 14.63
CA GLU A 85 4.65 -12.52 15.13
C GLU A 85 4.59 -11.34 16.09
N LEU A 86 3.88 -10.28 15.73
CA LEU A 86 3.76 -9.07 16.53
C LEU A 86 2.93 -9.31 17.81
N LEU A 87 1.86 -10.13 17.75
CA LEU A 87 1.12 -10.54 18.95
C LEU A 87 1.98 -11.39 19.90
N ASP A 88 2.80 -12.31 19.36
CA ASP A 88 3.73 -13.12 20.18
C ASP A 88 4.80 -12.25 20.84
N ALA A 89 5.28 -11.23 20.13
CA ALA A 89 6.19 -10.21 20.66
C ALA A 89 5.52 -9.24 21.67
N GLY A 90 4.19 -9.30 21.82
CA GLY A 90 3.43 -8.41 22.71
C GLY A 90 3.34 -6.96 22.21
N VAL A 91 3.50 -6.75 20.90
CA VAL A 91 3.35 -5.44 20.26
C VAL A 91 1.88 -5.04 20.30
N GLU A 92 1.60 -3.75 20.53
CA GLU A 92 0.23 -3.25 20.52
C GLU A 92 -0.27 -3.03 19.10
N PRO A 93 -1.57 -3.23 18.82
CA PRO A 93 -2.12 -3.07 17.49
C PRO A 93 -1.84 -1.69 16.86
N GLY A 94 -1.78 -0.62 17.65
CA GLY A 94 -1.39 0.71 17.14
C GLY A 94 0.05 0.78 16.63
N ASP A 95 0.97 0.09 17.30
CA ASP A 95 2.40 0.02 16.94
C ASP A 95 2.62 -0.93 15.75
N MET A 96 1.83 -2.01 15.67
CA MET A 96 1.83 -2.91 14.49
C MET A 96 1.49 -2.17 13.20
N MET A 97 0.55 -1.22 13.25
CA MET A 97 0.09 -0.48 12.07
C MET A 97 1.06 0.63 11.63
N ASP A 98 1.96 1.05 12.52
CA ASP A 98 3.03 2.01 12.22
C ASP A 98 4.27 1.31 11.60
N ASP A 99 4.30 -0.03 11.60
CA ASP A 99 5.41 -0.78 11.02
C ASP A 99 5.39 -0.69 9.48
N PRO A 100 6.54 -0.40 8.83
CA PRO A 100 6.59 -0.31 7.36
C PRO A 100 6.23 -1.61 6.65
N ARG A 101 6.38 -2.77 7.31
CA ARG A 101 5.94 -4.06 6.76
C ARG A 101 4.42 -4.15 6.70
N TRP A 102 3.72 -3.47 7.62
CA TRP A 102 2.27 -3.37 7.62
C TRP A 102 1.75 -2.60 6.42
N GLU A 103 2.33 -1.43 6.15
CA GLU A 103 1.94 -0.60 5.00
C GLU A 103 2.15 -1.34 3.67
N ASP A 104 3.33 -1.97 3.45
CA ASP A 104 3.60 -2.77 2.24
C ASP A 104 2.58 -3.90 2.06
N LEU A 105 2.29 -4.63 3.14
CA LEU A 105 1.31 -5.71 3.09
C LEU A 105 -0.11 -5.19 2.85
N ASN A 106 -0.46 -4.04 3.43
CA ASN A 106 -1.78 -3.42 3.24
C ASN A 106 -1.96 -2.92 1.81
N GLU A 107 -0.95 -2.32 1.18
CA GLU A 107 -1.01 -1.93 -0.24
C GLU A 107 -1.18 -3.15 -1.15
N ARG A 108 -0.40 -4.22 -0.90
CA ARG A 108 -0.50 -5.48 -1.64
C ARG A 108 -1.82 -6.21 -1.36
N ALA A 109 -2.39 -6.07 -0.16
CA ALA A 109 -3.70 -6.61 0.20
C ALA A 109 -4.81 -5.87 -0.57
N MET A 110 -4.76 -4.53 -0.63
CA MET A 110 -5.68 -3.74 -1.45
C MET A 110 -5.59 -4.12 -2.93
N ALA A 111 -4.38 -4.35 -3.45
CA ALA A 111 -4.18 -4.81 -4.83
C ALA A 111 -4.78 -6.21 -5.09
N ALA A 112 -4.93 -7.03 -4.04
CA ALA A 112 -5.57 -8.35 -4.06
C ALA A 112 -7.06 -8.30 -3.67
N GLU A 113 -7.66 -7.11 -3.58
CA GLU A 113 -9.04 -6.88 -3.08
C GLU A 113 -9.30 -7.45 -1.68
N LEU A 114 -8.24 -7.55 -0.88
CA LEU A 114 -8.25 -8.10 0.47
C LEU A 114 -8.17 -6.97 1.50
N ASN A 115 -9.09 -6.99 2.47
CA ASN A 115 -9.13 -5.99 3.51
C ASN A 115 -8.21 -6.41 4.67
N ALA A 116 -6.98 -5.92 4.65
CA ALA A 116 -5.98 -6.08 5.70
C ALA A 116 -6.54 -5.68 7.09
N TRP A 117 -7.24 -4.54 7.18
CA TRP A 117 -7.88 -4.10 8.42
C TRP A 117 -8.92 -5.10 8.98
N ALA A 118 -9.69 -5.77 8.12
CA ALA A 118 -10.67 -6.75 8.59
C ALA A 118 -10.00 -8.00 9.20
N LEU A 119 -8.92 -8.48 8.57
CA LEU A 119 -8.10 -9.59 9.10
C LEU A 119 -7.38 -9.23 10.39
N PHE A 120 -6.92 -7.99 10.49
CA PHE A 120 -6.30 -7.46 11.69
C PHE A 120 -7.22 -7.56 12.89
N VAL A 121 -8.43 -7.00 12.74
CA VAL A 121 -9.43 -6.97 13.80
C VAL A 121 -9.87 -8.39 14.18
N GLU A 122 -9.97 -9.29 13.20
CA GLU A 122 -10.22 -10.73 13.43
C GLU A 122 -9.12 -11.36 14.32
N MET A 123 -7.85 -11.10 14.00
CA MET A 123 -6.69 -11.70 14.66
C MET A 123 -6.37 -11.08 16.03
N THR A 124 -6.48 -9.75 16.16
CA THR A 124 -6.24 -9.04 17.43
C THR A 124 -7.43 -9.15 18.38
N GLY A 125 -8.56 -9.68 17.92
CA GLY A 125 -9.77 -9.84 18.73
C GLY A 125 -10.37 -8.52 19.21
N GLN A 126 -10.13 -7.40 18.50
CA GLN A 126 -10.77 -6.10 18.79
C GLN A 126 -12.24 -6.10 18.33
N GLN A 127 -13.01 -7.04 18.86
CA GLN A 127 -14.46 -7.11 18.73
C GLN A 127 -15.06 -6.76 20.09
N GLY A 128 -15.00 -5.47 20.47
CA GLY A 128 -15.64 -4.97 21.71
C GLY A 128 -14.85 -3.89 22.43
#